data_AF-A0A6T8MDI4-F1
#
_entry.id   AF-A0A6T8MDI4-F1
#
_cell.length_a   1.000
_cell.length_b   1.000
_cell.length_c   1.000
_cell.angle_alpha   90.00
_cell.angle_beta   90.00
_cell.angle_gamma   90.00
#
_symmetry.space_group_name_H-M   'P 1'
#
loop_
_entity.id
_entity.type
_entity.pdbx_description
1 polymer ?
#
loop_
_entity_poly.entity_id
_entity_poly.type
_entity_poly.pdbx_seq_one_letter_code
_entity_poly.pdbx_strand_id
1 'polypeptide(L)'
;GEQPMFLEEADYMVIFSMPGYYDRLSHVSVSTRSLTNGQMTLNAAMVPLAPPGGLRVVLNWGERPYDIDLWVVHASNPLPNFNSAVFWGQPNALNDIDSAMDNIALDRDETKSFGPECITFQASSQPLLYRVAVNVYSDSPDDAQCDPRTQGSCRFLSGEVVEFYDSSGLLANSIHRRAIGSWWVVGTVQKSGDGAYTVSTSEGVEKQVATCFDVFDEAQGCPI
;
A
#
# COMPACT_ATOMS: atom_id res chain seq x y z
N GLY A 1 -6.12 22.61 -1.99
CA GLY A 1 -5.97 24.08 -2.07
C GLY A 1 -4.71 24.44 -1.33
N GLU A 2 -3.96 25.42 -1.83
CA GLU A 2 -2.73 25.89 -1.18
C GLU A 2 -3.08 26.90 -0.08
N GLN A 3 -2.50 26.74 1.11
CA GLN A 3 -2.70 27.65 2.23
C GLN A 3 -1.34 28.09 2.77
N PRO A 4 -0.89 29.33 2.50
CA PRO A 4 0.39 29.81 3.01
C PRO A 4 0.31 30.09 4.51
N MET A 5 1.37 29.76 5.23
CA MET A 5 1.53 30.01 6.66
C MET A 5 2.94 30.52 6.93
N PHE A 6 3.07 31.53 7.81
CA PHE A 6 4.36 32.02 8.26
C PHE A 6 4.66 31.39 9.62
N LEU A 7 5.77 30.66 9.70
CA LEU A 7 6.21 29.94 10.88
C LEU A 7 7.62 30.40 11.26
N GLU A 8 7.87 30.54 12.56
CA GLU A 8 9.20 30.75 13.10
C GLU A 8 10.04 29.47 13.01
N GLU A 9 11.36 29.58 13.11
CA GLU A 9 12.23 28.40 13.17
C GLU A 9 11.93 27.57 14.43
N ALA A 10 11.33 26.38 14.24
CA ALA A 10 11.00 25.44 15.29
C ALA A 10 10.56 24.09 14.69
N ASP A 11 10.36 23.11 15.56
CA ASP A 11 9.70 21.85 15.24
C ASP A 11 8.19 21.96 15.47
N TYR A 12 7.40 21.54 14.48
CA TYR A 12 5.94 21.58 14.50
C TYR A 12 5.35 20.20 14.26
N MET A 13 4.21 19.95 14.91
CA MET A 13 3.28 18.90 14.51
C MET A 13 2.16 19.54 13.70
N VAL A 14 2.09 19.18 12.42
CA VAL A 14 1.05 19.64 11.49
C VAL A 14 -0.02 18.56 11.39
N ILE A 15 -1.28 18.97 11.57
CA ILE A 15 -2.44 18.10 11.35
C ILE A 15 -3.14 18.56 10.07
N PHE A 16 -3.30 17.64 9.12
CA PHE A 16 -4.11 17.84 7.93
C PHE A 16 -5.47 17.18 8.17
N SER A 17 -6.53 17.99 8.07
CA SER A 17 -7.91 17.54 8.25
C SER A 17 -8.73 17.86 7.02
N MET A 18 -9.51 16.90 6.56
CA MET A 18 -10.49 17.08 5.50
C MET A 18 -11.74 16.25 5.82
N PRO A 19 -12.95 16.81 5.76
CA PRO A 19 -14.18 16.05 5.99
C PRO A 19 -14.25 14.82 5.09
N GLY A 20 -14.52 13.65 5.68
CA GLY A 20 -14.55 12.38 4.95
C GLY A 20 -13.20 11.66 4.81
N TYR A 21 -12.14 12.18 5.45
CA TYR A 21 -10.81 11.59 5.46
C TYR A 21 -10.29 11.43 6.90
N TYR A 22 -9.33 10.52 7.10
CA TYR A 22 -8.58 10.47 8.36
C TYR A 22 -7.65 11.67 8.49
N ASP A 23 -7.50 12.18 9.70
CA ASP A 23 -6.50 13.21 9.99
C ASP A 23 -5.09 12.65 9.76
N ARG A 24 -4.24 13.42 9.09
CA ARG A 24 -2.82 13.08 8.87
C ARG A 24 -1.95 13.95 9.75
N LEU A 25 -1.03 13.33 10.47
CA LEU A 25 -0.03 14.03 11.26
C LEU A 25 1.32 14.02 10.52
N SER A 26 2.01 15.16 10.53
CA SER A 26 3.37 15.28 10.00
C SER A 26 4.23 16.08 10.98
N HIS A 27 5.44 15.60 11.22
CA HIS A 27 6.45 16.32 11.98
C HIS A 27 7.31 17.15 11.02
N VAL A 28 7.43 18.45 11.28
CA VAL A 28 8.08 19.41 10.38
C VAL A 28 9.06 20.27 11.15
N SER A 29 10.33 20.19 10.77
CA SER A 29 11.38 21.09 11.27
C SER A 29 11.53 22.28 10.33
N VAL A 30 11.06 23.44 10.77
CA VAL A 30 11.19 24.70 10.01
C VAL A 30 12.55 25.33 10.34
N SER A 31 13.38 25.48 9.31
CA SER A 31 14.65 26.21 9.40
C SER A 31 14.90 26.94 8.09
N THR A 32 15.47 28.14 8.16
CA THR A 32 15.93 28.94 7.02
C THR A 32 16.90 28.18 6.11
N ARG A 33 17.59 27.16 6.64
CA ARG A 33 18.48 26.27 5.86
C ARG A 33 17.74 25.27 4.97
N SER A 34 16.48 24.99 5.28
CA SER A 34 15.65 23.99 4.58
C SER A 34 14.68 24.62 3.58
N LEU A 35 14.70 25.95 3.43
CA LEU A 35 13.80 26.67 2.54
C LEU A 35 14.35 26.72 1.11
N THR A 36 13.49 26.45 0.13
CA THR A 36 13.74 26.74 -1.28
C THR A 36 13.07 28.05 -1.63
N ASN A 37 13.83 29.07 -2.05
CA ASN A 37 13.31 30.42 -2.33
C ASN A 37 12.52 31.04 -1.15
N GLY A 38 12.89 30.73 0.09
CA GLY A 38 12.20 31.22 1.28
C GLY A 38 10.88 30.50 1.58
N GLN A 39 10.59 29.39 0.90
CA GLN A 39 9.38 28.59 1.10
C GLN A 39 9.71 27.12 1.37
N MET A 40 8.80 26.47 2.08
CA MET A 40 8.77 25.02 2.28
C MET A 40 7.40 24.52 1.85
N THR A 41 7.37 23.47 1.03
CA THR A 41 6.13 22.80 0.62
C THR A 41 5.97 21.53 1.42
N LEU A 42 4.78 21.36 2.00
CA LEU A 42 4.42 20.14 2.72
C LEU A 42 3.26 19.47 1.99
N ASN A 43 3.50 18.26 1.51
CA ASN A 43 2.50 17.45 0.83
C ASN A 43 1.98 16.38 1.79
N ALA A 44 0.66 16.18 1.81
CA ALA A 44 0.01 15.11 2.56
C ALA A 44 -0.96 14.36 1.66
N ALA A 45 -0.79 13.04 1.58
CA ALA A 45 -1.77 12.16 0.98
C ALA A 45 -2.90 11.91 1.99
N MET A 46 -4.11 12.33 1.63
CA MET A 46 -5.29 12.14 2.47
C MET A 46 -5.94 10.79 2.19
N VAL A 47 -6.26 10.05 3.25
CA VAL A 47 -6.91 8.73 3.15
C VAL A 47 -8.40 8.88 3.45
N PRO A 48 -9.32 8.57 2.50
CA PRO A 48 -10.73 8.66 2.78
C PRO A 48 -11.12 7.67 3.89
N LEU A 49 -12.16 7.98 4.67
CA LEU A 49 -12.64 7.10 5.74
C LEU A 49 -13.07 5.74 5.17
N ALA A 50 -12.67 4.65 5.83
CA ALA A 50 -13.12 3.31 5.49
C ALA A 50 -14.65 3.22 5.62
N PRO A 51 -15.32 2.46 4.74
CA PRO A 51 -16.75 2.27 4.86
C PRO A 51 -17.08 1.56 6.19
N PRO A 52 -18.29 1.76 6.76
CA PRO A 52 -18.69 1.08 8.00
C PRO A 52 -18.52 -0.44 7.89
N GLY A 53 -17.80 -1.05 8.84
CA GLY A 53 -17.50 -2.49 8.84
C GLY A 53 -16.50 -2.95 7.76
N GLY A 54 -15.95 -1.99 7.00
CA GLY A 54 -14.93 -2.20 5.98
C GLY A 54 -13.50 -2.00 6.50
N LEU A 55 -12.55 -2.26 5.61
CA LEU A 55 -11.12 -1.99 5.79
C LEU A 55 -10.61 -1.24 4.56
N ARG A 56 -9.69 -0.31 4.76
CA ARG A 56 -8.96 0.35 3.68
C ARG A 56 -7.46 0.09 3.83
N VAL A 57 -6.81 -0.29 2.74
CA VAL A 57 -5.38 -0.52 2.66
C VAL A 57 -4.80 0.53 1.73
N VAL A 58 -3.82 1.28 2.22
CA VAL A 58 -3.22 2.40 1.49
C VAL A 58 -1.73 2.18 1.38
N LEU A 59 -1.24 2.13 0.15
CA LEU A 59 0.17 2.13 -0.17
C LEU A 59 0.60 3.57 -0.48
N ASN A 60 1.56 4.10 0.28
CA ASN A 60 2.19 5.38 0.02
C ASN A 60 3.67 5.15 -0.31
N TRP A 61 4.19 5.85 -1.31
CA TRP A 61 5.60 5.81 -1.70
C TRP A 61 6.09 7.16 -2.20
N GLY A 62 7.41 7.30 -2.31
CA GLY A 62 8.07 8.50 -2.80
C GLY A 62 8.04 8.60 -4.33
N GLU A 63 8.84 9.51 -4.91
CA GLU A 63 8.93 9.67 -6.36
C GLU A 63 9.49 8.42 -7.07
N ARG A 64 10.27 7.61 -6.33
CA ARG A 64 10.92 6.41 -6.84
C ARG A 64 10.78 5.26 -5.83
N PRO A 65 10.53 4.03 -6.29
CA PRO A 65 10.22 3.66 -7.69
C PRO A 65 8.91 4.27 -8.20
N TYR A 66 8.77 4.45 -9.53
CA TYR A 66 7.66 5.23 -10.10
C TYR A 66 6.32 4.51 -10.00
N ASP A 67 6.36 3.18 -10.02
CA ASP A 67 5.18 2.34 -10.11
C ASP A 67 5.28 1.20 -9.09
N ILE A 68 4.40 1.25 -8.09
CA ILE A 68 4.31 0.22 -7.04
C ILE A 68 2.85 -0.16 -6.93
N ASP A 69 2.58 -1.43 -7.21
CA ASP A 69 1.24 -1.99 -7.19
C ASP A 69 0.91 -2.62 -5.84
N LEU A 70 -0.32 -2.43 -5.37
CA LEU A 70 -0.92 -3.08 -4.23
C LEU A 70 -1.72 -4.29 -4.69
N TRP A 71 -1.47 -5.41 -4.03
CA TRP A 71 -2.09 -6.68 -4.34
C TRP A 71 -2.80 -7.23 -3.12
N VAL A 72 -4.03 -7.69 -3.31
CA VAL A 72 -4.77 -8.48 -2.33
C VAL A 72 -5.11 -9.83 -2.93
N VAL A 73 -4.76 -10.90 -2.22
CA VAL A 73 -4.93 -12.27 -2.71
C VAL A 73 -5.56 -13.14 -1.63
N HIS A 74 -6.43 -14.06 -2.02
CA HIS A 74 -7.02 -15.01 -1.08
C HIS A 74 -5.95 -15.97 -0.53
N ALA A 75 -5.84 -16.10 0.79
CA ALA A 75 -4.72 -16.79 1.42
C ALA A 75 -4.75 -18.31 1.29
N SER A 76 -5.89 -18.91 0.94
CA SER A 76 -6.02 -20.36 0.71
C SER A 76 -5.99 -20.74 -0.76
N ASN A 77 -5.81 -19.79 -1.69
CA ASN A 77 -5.67 -20.13 -3.10
C ASN A 77 -4.17 -20.31 -3.44
N PRO A 78 -3.72 -21.54 -3.74
CA PRO A 78 -2.34 -21.79 -4.17
C PRO A 78 -2.09 -21.42 -5.64
N LEU A 79 -3.14 -21.14 -6.42
CA LEU A 79 -3.04 -20.82 -7.83
C LEU A 79 -3.31 -19.32 -8.04
N PRO A 80 -2.38 -18.56 -8.63
CA PRO A 80 -2.68 -17.24 -9.15
C PRO A 80 -3.48 -17.40 -10.45
N ASN A 81 -4.68 -18.00 -10.38
CA ASN A 81 -5.65 -17.59 -11.38
C ASN A 81 -6.06 -16.17 -10.96
N PHE A 82 -5.84 -15.22 -11.87
CA PHE A 82 -6.14 -13.79 -11.67
C PHE A 82 -7.50 -13.58 -10.99
N ASN A 83 -8.45 -14.48 -11.25
CA ASN A 83 -9.77 -14.57 -10.64
C ASN A 83 -9.84 -14.47 -9.10
N SER A 84 -8.73 -14.70 -8.37
CA SER A 84 -8.69 -14.62 -6.90
C SER A 84 -7.73 -13.55 -6.35
N ALA A 85 -7.49 -12.50 -7.14
CA ALA A 85 -6.68 -11.36 -6.76
C ALA A 85 -7.38 -10.03 -7.06
N VAL A 86 -6.99 -8.98 -6.33
CA VAL A 86 -7.33 -7.58 -6.64
C VAL A 86 -6.03 -6.80 -6.77
N PHE A 87 -5.85 -6.16 -7.93
CA PHE A 87 -4.68 -5.36 -8.35
C PHE A 87 -5.03 -4.56 -9.63
N TRP A 88 -4.11 -3.79 -10.22
CA TRP A 88 -4.38 -2.96 -11.40
C TRP A 88 -5.08 -3.71 -12.56
N GLY A 89 -4.65 -4.93 -12.86
CA GLY A 89 -5.18 -5.75 -13.97
C GLY A 89 -6.50 -6.43 -13.63
N GLN A 90 -6.86 -6.48 -12.36
CA GLN A 90 -8.15 -6.94 -11.86
C GLN A 90 -8.62 -6.07 -10.70
N PRO A 91 -9.13 -4.85 -10.97
CA PRO A 91 -9.39 -3.85 -9.95
C PRO A 91 -10.60 -4.17 -9.06
N ASN A 92 -11.36 -5.22 -9.37
CA ASN A 92 -12.48 -5.67 -8.57
C ASN A 92 -12.36 -7.17 -8.34
N ALA A 93 -12.63 -7.62 -7.12
CA ALA A 93 -12.83 -9.03 -6.84
C ALA A 93 -13.90 -9.57 -7.79
N LEU A 94 -13.62 -10.69 -8.45
CA LEU A 94 -14.64 -11.39 -9.19
C LEU A 94 -15.62 -11.98 -8.17
N ASN A 95 -16.89 -11.61 -8.23
CA ASN A 95 -17.93 -12.23 -7.40
C ASN A 95 -18.34 -13.60 -7.99
N ASP A 96 -17.36 -14.47 -8.26
CA ASP A 96 -17.59 -15.84 -8.71
C ASP A 96 -17.38 -16.80 -7.54
N ILE A 97 -18.17 -17.87 -7.48
CA ILE A 97 -18.20 -18.85 -6.39
C ILE A 97 -16.83 -19.51 -6.17
N ASP A 98 -15.98 -19.51 -7.21
CA ASP A 98 -14.64 -20.09 -7.21
C ASP A 98 -13.53 -19.09 -6.79
N SER A 99 -13.81 -17.79 -6.73
CA SER A 99 -12.80 -16.74 -6.43
C SER A 99 -12.44 -16.63 -4.94
N ALA A 100 -13.34 -17.07 -4.05
CA ALA A 100 -13.26 -16.86 -2.60
C ALA A 100 -12.95 -15.41 -2.16
N MET A 101 -13.13 -14.43 -3.04
CA MET A 101 -12.92 -13.01 -2.75
C MET A 101 -14.28 -12.34 -2.63
N ASP A 102 -14.47 -11.49 -1.62
CA ASP A 102 -15.77 -10.85 -1.39
C ASP A 102 -15.63 -9.35 -1.15
N ASN A 103 -16.26 -8.58 -2.04
CA ASN A 103 -16.39 -7.11 -1.98
C ASN A 103 -15.08 -6.34 -1.74
N ILE A 104 -14.03 -6.68 -2.49
CA ILE A 104 -12.74 -5.97 -2.47
C ILE A 104 -12.56 -5.25 -3.81
N ALA A 105 -12.15 -3.99 -3.77
CA ALA A 105 -11.91 -3.18 -4.97
C ALA A 105 -10.70 -2.25 -4.82
N LEU A 106 -9.94 -2.11 -5.90
CA LEU A 106 -8.94 -1.08 -6.09
C LEU A 106 -9.64 0.24 -6.40
N ASP A 107 -9.48 1.21 -5.50
CA ASP A 107 -10.15 2.51 -5.58
C ASP A 107 -9.47 3.42 -6.61
N ARG A 108 -8.14 3.36 -6.67
CA ARG A 108 -7.30 4.18 -7.55
C ARG A 108 -5.98 3.47 -7.77
N ASP A 109 -5.62 3.34 -9.04
CA ASP A 109 -4.30 2.96 -9.55
C ASP A 109 -3.49 4.24 -9.86
N GLU A 110 -2.20 4.27 -9.53
CA GLU A 110 -1.30 5.41 -9.78
C GLU A 110 0.06 4.93 -10.29
N THR A 111 0.35 5.25 -11.56
CA THR A 111 1.45 4.61 -12.32
C THR A 111 2.57 5.56 -12.71
N LYS A 112 2.53 6.84 -12.30
CA LYS A 112 3.39 7.88 -12.90
C LYS A 112 4.25 8.70 -11.94
N SER A 113 4.07 8.57 -10.62
CA SER A 113 4.73 9.45 -9.66
C SER A 113 4.63 8.94 -8.22
N PHE A 114 4.27 9.83 -7.29
CA PHE A 114 3.96 9.50 -5.91
C PHE A 114 2.62 8.76 -5.82
N GLY A 115 2.57 7.76 -4.95
CA GLY A 115 1.29 7.22 -4.48
C GLY A 115 0.36 8.30 -3.88
N PRO A 116 -0.87 7.94 -3.48
CA PRO A 116 -1.19 6.61 -2.99
C PRO A 116 -1.95 5.73 -3.98
N GLU A 117 -1.76 4.43 -3.79
CA GLU A 117 -2.67 3.39 -4.28
C GLU A 117 -3.51 2.86 -3.12
N CYS A 118 -4.77 2.52 -3.38
CA CYS A 118 -5.72 2.23 -2.31
C CYS A 118 -6.67 1.09 -2.69
N ILE A 119 -6.76 0.07 -1.84
CA ILE A 119 -7.75 -1.01 -1.94
C ILE A 119 -8.73 -0.93 -0.77
N THR A 120 -10.02 -1.04 -1.07
CA THR A 120 -11.11 -1.09 -0.08
C THR A 120 -11.71 -2.49 -0.01
N PHE A 121 -11.82 -3.00 1.22
CA PHE A 121 -12.64 -4.15 1.60
C PHE A 121 -13.96 -3.62 2.14
N GLN A 122 -15.09 -3.94 1.50
CA GLN A 122 -16.41 -3.63 2.05
C GLN A 122 -16.77 -4.58 3.19
N ALA A 123 -17.81 -4.23 3.95
CA ALA A 123 -18.36 -5.14 4.94
C ALA A 123 -18.77 -6.48 4.31
N SER A 124 -18.28 -7.57 4.88
CA SER A 124 -18.65 -8.95 4.53
C SER A 124 -18.85 -9.75 5.82
N SER A 125 -19.74 -10.75 5.78
CA SER A 125 -19.96 -11.69 6.89
C SER A 125 -19.21 -13.01 6.74
N GLN A 126 -18.48 -13.21 5.63
CA GLN A 126 -17.75 -14.44 5.38
C GLN A 126 -16.39 -14.40 6.07
N PRO A 127 -16.03 -15.44 6.85
CA PRO A 127 -14.69 -15.53 7.40
C PRO A 127 -13.70 -15.85 6.28
N LEU A 128 -12.85 -14.89 5.95
CA LEU A 128 -11.89 -14.98 4.85
C LEU A 128 -10.51 -14.51 5.34
N LEU A 129 -9.46 -15.10 4.76
CA LEU A 129 -8.08 -14.74 5.05
C LEU A 129 -7.44 -14.27 3.74
N TYR A 130 -6.78 -13.13 3.80
CA TYR A 130 -6.12 -12.51 2.66
C TYR A 130 -4.66 -12.24 2.98
N ARG A 131 -3.80 -12.34 1.96
CA ARG A 131 -2.46 -11.76 1.99
C ARG A 131 -2.51 -10.43 1.25
N VAL A 132 -1.86 -9.43 1.82
CA VAL A 132 -1.64 -8.14 1.17
C VAL A 132 -0.18 -8.10 0.78
N ALA A 133 0.09 -7.79 -0.47
CA ALA A 133 1.43 -7.69 -1.02
C ALA A 133 1.60 -6.40 -1.82
N VAL A 134 2.85 -6.05 -2.07
CA VAL A 134 3.21 -4.97 -2.97
C VAL A 134 4.17 -5.49 -4.03
N ASN A 135 4.07 -4.98 -5.24
CA ASN A 135 4.98 -5.25 -6.33
C ASN A 135 5.59 -3.94 -6.84
N VAL A 136 6.90 -3.90 -7.04
CA VAL A 136 7.52 -2.81 -7.81
C VAL A 136 7.51 -3.23 -9.27
N TYR A 137 6.72 -2.52 -10.07
CA TYR A 137 6.53 -2.82 -11.48
C TYR A 137 7.77 -2.40 -12.28
N SER A 138 8.38 -3.33 -13.01
CA SER A 138 9.73 -3.16 -13.58
C SER A 138 9.77 -2.85 -15.08
N ASP A 139 8.64 -2.54 -15.70
CA ASP A 139 8.56 -2.39 -17.17
C ASP A 139 8.81 -0.95 -17.67
N SER A 140 9.10 0.00 -16.76
CA SER A 140 9.62 1.31 -17.14
C SER A 140 11.16 1.28 -17.24
N PRO A 141 11.78 1.78 -18.33
CA PRO A 141 13.23 1.93 -18.42
C PRO A 141 13.82 2.89 -17.38
N ASP A 142 13.01 3.75 -16.76
CA ASP A 142 13.40 4.60 -15.62
C ASP A 142 13.40 3.85 -14.28
N ASP A 143 12.73 2.70 -14.23
CA ASP A 143 12.74 1.71 -13.14
C ASP A 143 13.80 0.61 -13.38
N ALA A 144 14.83 0.87 -14.20
CA ALA A 144 15.96 -0.04 -14.42
C ALA A 144 16.75 -0.42 -13.13
N GLN A 145 16.41 0.16 -11.98
CA GLN A 145 16.86 -0.32 -10.66
C GLN A 145 16.09 -1.56 -10.17
N CYS A 146 15.01 -1.93 -10.85
CA CYS A 146 14.05 -2.94 -10.44
C CYS A 146 13.84 -4.08 -11.47
N ASP A 147 14.61 -4.12 -12.56
CA ASP A 147 14.51 -5.20 -13.55
C ASP A 147 15.14 -6.51 -13.00
N PRO A 148 14.34 -7.55 -12.72
CA PRO A 148 14.85 -8.81 -12.18
C PRO A 148 15.77 -9.55 -13.18
N ARG A 149 15.81 -9.15 -14.46
CA ARG A 149 16.66 -9.75 -15.50
C ARG A 149 18.09 -9.18 -15.51
N THR A 150 18.36 -8.04 -14.87
CA THR A 150 19.65 -7.32 -14.96
C THR A 150 20.47 -7.29 -13.66
N GLN A 151 20.19 -8.16 -12.67
CA GLN A 151 20.91 -8.23 -11.37
C GLN A 151 20.84 -6.94 -10.52
N GLY A 152 19.91 -6.03 -10.80
CA GLY A 152 19.63 -4.89 -9.93
C GLY A 152 18.91 -5.34 -8.66
N SER A 153 19.41 -4.99 -7.48
CA SER A 153 18.63 -5.13 -6.25
C SER A 153 17.55 -4.05 -6.26
N CYS A 154 16.29 -4.37 -6.52
CA CYS A 154 15.20 -3.42 -6.29
C CYS A 154 15.29 -3.01 -4.83
N ARG A 155 15.29 -1.71 -4.56
CA ARG A 155 15.31 -1.18 -3.21
C ARG A 155 14.24 -0.11 -3.12
N PHE A 156 13.31 -0.30 -2.20
CA PHE A 156 12.57 0.80 -1.62
C PHE A 156 13.57 1.83 -1.10
N LEU A 157 13.47 3.06 -1.59
CA LEU A 157 14.46 4.13 -1.35
C LEU A 157 14.22 4.85 -0.02
N SER A 158 13.28 4.32 0.79
CA SER A 158 12.85 4.73 2.13
C SER A 158 11.67 5.71 2.12
N GLY A 159 10.67 5.38 2.96
CA GLY A 159 9.44 6.16 3.11
C GLY A 159 8.18 5.41 2.66
N GLU A 160 8.34 4.26 2.01
CA GLU A 160 7.23 3.43 1.56
C GLU A 160 6.55 2.73 2.73
N VAL A 161 5.23 2.91 2.81
CA VAL A 161 4.43 2.41 3.91
C VAL A 161 3.09 1.90 3.39
N VAL A 162 2.72 0.71 3.84
CA VAL A 162 1.35 0.21 3.72
C VAL A 162 0.63 0.40 5.04
N GLU A 163 -0.49 1.09 5.00
CA GLU A 163 -1.29 1.45 6.16
C GLU A 163 -2.67 0.80 6.05
N PHE A 164 -3.18 0.30 7.17
CA PHE A 164 -4.46 -0.40 7.25
C PHE A 164 -5.40 0.39 8.15
N TYR A 165 -6.57 0.76 7.64
CA TYR A 165 -7.54 1.59 8.33
C TYR A 165 -8.90 0.93 8.42
N ASP A 166 -9.58 1.08 9.56
CA ASP A 166 -11.02 0.82 9.69
C ASP A 166 -11.74 2.08 10.20
N SER A 167 -13.04 1.98 10.51
CA SER A 167 -13.81 3.11 11.02
C SER A 167 -13.26 3.75 12.30
N SER A 168 -12.40 3.06 13.06
CA SER A 168 -11.76 3.58 14.27
C SER A 168 -10.46 4.35 14.01
N GLY A 169 -9.84 4.18 12.84
CA GLY A 169 -8.57 4.81 12.48
C GLY A 169 -7.55 3.82 11.93
N LEU A 170 -6.27 4.17 12.08
CA LEU A 170 -5.15 3.31 11.70
C LEU A 170 -5.08 2.09 12.63
N LEU A 171 -5.21 0.89 12.06
CA LEU A 171 -5.08 -0.38 12.76
C LEU A 171 -3.63 -0.87 12.84
N ALA A 172 -2.92 -0.80 11.72
CA ALA A 172 -1.55 -1.28 11.59
C ALA A 172 -0.86 -0.59 10.41
N ASN A 173 0.47 -0.62 10.40
CA ASN A 173 1.25 -0.28 9.23
C ASN A 173 2.39 -1.30 9.03
N SER A 174 2.93 -1.31 7.82
CA SER A 174 4.06 -2.11 7.41
C SER A 174 5.05 -1.19 6.70
N ILE A 175 6.23 -1.02 7.29
CA ILE A 175 7.29 -0.14 6.80
C ILE A 175 8.47 -1.01 6.37
N HIS A 176 8.83 -0.94 5.08
CA HIS A 176 9.95 -1.70 4.55
C HIS A 176 11.21 -0.84 4.52
N ARG A 177 12.27 -1.27 5.20
CA ARG A 177 13.52 -0.50 5.33
C ARG A 177 14.71 -1.06 4.55
N ARG A 178 14.58 -2.26 3.97
CA ARG A 178 15.58 -3.00 3.18
C ARG A 178 14.94 -4.27 2.67
N ALA A 179 14.58 -4.29 1.40
CA ALA A 179 13.97 -5.45 0.80
C ALA A 179 14.64 -5.68 -0.57
N ILE A 180 14.90 -6.94 -0.93
CA ILE A 180 15.50 -7.36 -2.20
C ILE A 180 14.45 -8.24 -2.90
N GLY A 181 14.27 -8.07 -4.20
CA GLY A 181 13.18 -8.70 -4.98
C GLY A 181 12.26 -7.61 -5.54
N SER A 182 11.26 -7.97 -6.34
CA SER A 182 10.23 -7.02 -6.80
C SER A 182 8.88 -7.22 -6.10
N TRP A 183 8.77 -8.14 -5.15
CA TRP A 183 7.51 -8.51 -4.48
C TRP A 183 7.68 -8.63 -2.98
N TRP A 184 6.67 -8.20 -2.20
CA TRP A 184 6.69 -8.28 -0.75
C TRP A 184 5.31 -8.47 -0.15
N VAL A 185 5.16 -9.44 0.75
CA VAL A 185 3.95 -9.55 1.58
C VAL A 185 4.07 -8.57 2.74
N VAL A 186 3.15 -7.62 2.82
CA VAL A 186 3.16 -6.55 3.82
C VAL A 186 2.31 -6.86 5.05
N GLY A 187 1.40 -7.82 4.93
CA GLY A 187 0.59 -8.32 6.03
C GLY A 187 -0.48 -9.32 5.60
N THR A 188 -1.22 -9.81 6.57
CA THR A 188 -2.43 -10.60 6.37
C THR A 188 -3.64 -9.87 6.94
N VAL A 189 -4.76 -10.02 6.26
CA VAL A 189 -6.06 -9.50 6.69
C VAL A 189 -6.96 -10.69 6.92
N GLN A 190 -7.44 -10.86 8.14
CA GLN A 190 -8.44 -11.85 8.48
C GLN A 190 -9.76 -11.14 8.77
N LYS A 191 -10.83 -11.60 8.13
CA LYS A 191 -12.20 -11.25 8.49
C LYS A 191 -12.74 -12.34 9.41
N SER A 192 -13.19 -11.98 10.60
CA SER A 192 -13.91 -12.90 11.49
C SER A 192 -15.38 -12.98 11.08
N GLY A 193 -16.05 -14.08 11.43
CA GLY A 193 -17.45 -14.31 11.08
C GLY A 193 -18.45 -13.33 11.73
N ASP A 194 -18.01 -12.52 12.69
CA ASP A 194 -18.77 -11.40 13.27
C ASP A 194 -18.62 -10.11 12.46
N GLY A 195 -17.85 -10.12 11.37
CA GLY A 195 -17.64 -8.98 10.50
C GLY A 195 -16.57 -8.00 11.00
N ALA A 196 -15.67 -8.36 11.91
CA ALA A 196 -14.51 -7.54 12.24
C ALA A 196 -13.28 -7.89 11.36
N TYR A 197 -12.47 -6.88 11.00
CA TYR A 197 -11.17 -7.11 10.36
C TYR A 197 -10.06 -7.10 11.41
N THR A 198 -9.19 -8.10 11.35
CA THR A 198 -7.93 -8.13 12.10
C THR A 198 -6.77 -8.15 11.12
N VAL A 199 -5.78 -7.30 11.37
CA VAL A 199 -4.59 -7.17 10.53
C VAL A 199 -3.37 -7.67 11.29
N SER A 200 -2.55 -8.48 10.65
CA SER A 200 -1.22 -8.83 11.14
C SER A 200 -0.18 -8.35 10.14
N THR A 201 0.63 -7.37 10.54
CA THR A 201 1.79 -6.94 9.76
C THR A 201 3.04 -7.57 10.35
N SER A 202 4.00 -7.87 9.49
CA SER A 202 5.33 -8.22 9.93
C SER A 202 6.21 -6.98 9.93
N GLU A 203 6.44 -6.37 11.10
CA GLU A 203 7.49 -5.36 11.22
C GLU A 203 8.85 -6.01 10.93
N GLY A 204 9.53 -5.57 9.87
CA GLY A 204 10.90 -5.97 9.61
C GLY A 204 11.13 -7.48 9.39
N VAL A 205 10.11 -8.26 9.03
CA VAL A 205 10.36 -9.64 8.60
C VAL A 205 10.93 -9.57 7.20
N GLU A 206 12.23 -9.78 7.16
CA GLU A 206 13.05 -10.13 6.01
C GLU A 206 12.60 -11.49 5.44
N LYS A 207 11.30 -11.68 5.16
CA LYS A 207 10.90 -12.75 4.25
C LYS A 207 11.24 -12.19 2.88
N GLN A 208 12.46 -12.48 2.45
CA GLN A 208 12.89 -12.28 1.07
C GLN A 208 11.93 -13.08 0.20
N VAL A 209 10.90 -12.40 -0.28
CA VAL A 209 10.01 -12.88 -1.31
C VAL A 209 10.72 -12.49 -2.60
N ALA A 210 11.73 -13.28 -2.98
CA ALA A 210 12.62 -12.92 -4.08
C ALA A 210 11.88 -12.92 -5.43
N THR A 211 10.72 -13.56 -5.50
CA THR A 211 9.88 -13.71 -6.69
C THR A 211 8.40 -13.76 -6.28
N CYS A 212 7.47 -13.50 -7.20
CA CYS A 212 6.04 -13.61 -6.87
C CYS A 212 5.66 -15.04 -6.40
N PHE A 213 6.44 -16.06 -6.76
CA PHE A 213 6.32 -17.43 -6.26
C PHE A 213 6.34 -17.56 -4.75
N ASP A 214 7.03 -16.68 -4.02
CA ASP A 214 7.06 -16.69 -2.56
C ASP A 214 5.81 -16.04 -1.94
N VAL A 215 5.07 -15.22 -2.72
CA VAL A 215 3.75 -14.67 -2.36
C VAL A 215 2.65 -15.70 -2.61
N PHE A 216 2.74 -16.38 -3.75
CA PHE A 216 1.70 -17.29 -4.27
C PHE A 216 1.95 -18.78 -3.95
N ASP A 217 3.11 -19.14 -3.40
CA ASP A 217 3.48 -20.51 -2.96
C ASP A 217 3.60 -21.55 -4.10
N GLU A 218 4.02 -21.17 -5.32
CA GLU A 218 4.15 -22.11 -6.47
C GLU A 218 5.27 -21.75 -7.48
N ALA A 219 5.63 -22.67 -8.40
CA ALA A 219 6.82 -22.62 -9.27
C ALA A 219 6.61 -22.10 -10.70
N GLN A 220 5.40 -21.69 -11.12
CA GLN A 220 5.13 -21.21 -12.48
C GLN A 220 4.10 -20.08 -12.56
N GLY A 221 4.43 -19.04 -13.35
CA GLY A 221 3.55 -17.92 -13.69
C GLY A 221 3.60 -16.73 -12.72
N CYS A 222 4.55 -15.82 -12.92
CA CYS A 222 4.42 -14.45 -12.41
C CYS A 222 3.95 -13.53 -13.55
N PRO A 223 2.87 -12.75 -13.36
CA PRO A 223 2.57 -11.65 -14.25
C PRO A 223 3.71 -10.63 -14.17
N ILE A 224 4.23 -10.28 -15.35
CA ILE A 224 4.93 -9.03 -15.66
C ILE A 224 3.92 -8.07 -16.25
#